data_AF-A0A0F9YPJ5-F1
#
_entry.id   AF-A0A0F9YPJ5-F1
#
_cell.length_a   1.000
_cell.length_b   1.000
_cell.length_c   1.000
_cell.angle_alpha   90.00
_cell.angle_beta   90.00
_cell.angle_gamma   90.00
#
_symmetry.space_group_name_H-M   'P 1'
#
loop_
_entity.id
_entity.type
_entity.pdbx_description
1 polymer ?
#
loop_
_entity_poly.entity_id
_entity_poly.type
_entity_poly.pdbx_seq_one_letter_code
_entity_poly.pdbx_strand_id
1 'polypeptide(L)'
;MKAFKKDNKIIFKDTLSKCINNLNEIVSKIEDKNNDIFPTSEISNFIKNCNQAIKESDNIQIPEDFLEFVKNKKEVLRYFTKKAEEEQEKNRLINQRKMIIKDFKNDISKFL
;
A
#
# COMPACT_ATOMS: atom_id res chain seq x y z
N MET A 1 11.64 -1.73 6.83
CA MET A 1 11.42 -0.27 6.70
C MET A 1 11.85 0.45 7.98
N LYS A 2 12.77 1.42 7.91
CA LYS A 2 13.06 2.33 9.03
C LYS A 2 12.45 3.69 8.70
N ALA A 3 11.40 4.09 9.39
CA ALA A 3 10.78 5.40 9.26
C ALA A 3 11.35 6.36 10.33
N PHE A 4 11.54 7.63 9.99
CA PHE A 4 11.90 8.67 10.95
C PHE A 4 10.99 9.87 10.80
N LYS A 5 10.71 10.53 11.92
CA LYS A 5 9.86 11.72 12.00
C LYS A 5 10.76 12.95 11.88
N LYS A 6 10.56 13.76 10.85
CA LYS A 6 11.16 15.10 10.73
C LYS A 6 10.05 16.07 10.35
N ASP A 7 9.92 17.16 11.11
CA ASP A 7 8.95 18.24 10.83
C ASP A 7 7.50 17.75 10.60
N ASN A 8 7.01 16.87 11.49
CA ASN A 8 5.68 16.26 11.43
C ASN A 8 5.35 15.43 10.18
N LYS A 9 6.34 15.14 9.33
CA LYS A 9 6.18 14.25 8.17
C LYS A 9 6.83 12.90 8.47
N ILE A 10 6.12 11.82 8.15
CA ILE A 10 6.69 10.47 8.12
C ILE A 10 7.54 10.39 6.87
N ILE A 11 8.86 10.37 7.01
CA ILE A 11 9.78 10.21 5.89
C ILE A 11 10.14 8.73 5.79
N PHE A 12 9.69 8.09 4.71
CA PHE A 12 10.15 6.77 4.35
C PHE A 12 11.48 6.91 3.60
N LYS A 13 12.53 6.25 4.09
CA LYS A 13 13.76 6.01 3.32
C LYS A 13 13.41 5.00 2.23
N ASP A 14 12.77 5.49 1.18
CA ASP A 14 12.16 4.66 0.15
C ASP A 14 12.84 4.89 -1.19
N THR A 15 13.14 3.80 -1.89
CA THR A 15 13.67 3.78 -3.26
C THR A 15 12.74 4.54 -4.20
N LEU A 16 11.41 4.48 -3.99
CA LEU A 16 10.43 5.26 -4.74
C LEU A 16 10.61 6.78 -4.56
N SER A 17 10.88 7.24 -3.34
CA SER A 17 11.12 8.67 -3.09
C SER A 17 12.39 9.14 -3.80
N LYS A 18 13.43 8.29 -3.88
CA LYS A 18 14.63 8.59 -4.68
C LYS A 18 14.33 8.68 -6.17
N CYS A 19 13.50 7.77 -6.70
CA CYS A 19 13.08 7.83 -8.11
C CYS A 19 12.36 9.15 -8.41
N ILE A 20 11.41 9.56 -7.55
CA ILE A 20 10.66 10.82 -7.72
C ILE A 20 11.59 12.03 -7.66
N ASN A 21 12.51 12.07 -6.69
CA ASN A 21 13.45 13.19 -6.56
C ASN A 21 14.38 13.29 -7.78
N ASN A 22 14.92 12.17 -8.26
CA ASN A 22 15.75 12.14 -9.47
C ASN A 22 14.97 12.60 -10.70
N LEU A 23 13.69 12.21 -10.82
CA LEU A 23 12.85 12.66 -11.92
C LEU A 23 12.66 14.18 -11.89
N ASN A 24 12.38 14.76 -10.73
CA ASN A 24 12.25 16.20 -10.57
C ASN A 24 13.56 16.94 -10.91
N GLU A 25 14.71 16.37 -10.54
CA GLU A 25 16.03 16.91 -10.89
C GLU A 25 16.27 16.90 -12.42
N ILE A 26 15.92 15.79 -13.09
CA ILE A 26 16.01 15.68 -14.56
C ILE A 26 15.13 16.73 -15.23
N VAL A 27 13.86 16.85 -14.79
CA VAL A 27 12.93 17.85 -15.33
C VAL A 27 13.49 19.26 -15.14
N SER A 28 13.96 19.58 -13.93
CA SER A 28 14.54 20.90 -13.65
C SER A 28 15.76 21.21 -14.53
N LYS A 29 16.60 20.22 -14.85
CA LYS A 29 17.77 20.40 -15.71
C LYS A 29 17.43 20.55 -17.18
N ILE A 30 16.33 19.93 -17.63
CA ILE A 30 15.82 20.05 -19.01
C ILE A 30 15.09 21.39 -19.21
N GLU A 31 14.38 21.86 -18.18
CA GLU A 31 13.64 23.14 -18.23
C GLU A 31 14.54 24.38 -18.03
N ASP A 32 15.74 24.20 -17.47
CA ASP A 32 16.70 25.29 -17.31
C ASP A 32 17.25 25.75 -18.67
N LYS A 33 16.76 26.90 -19.11
CA LYS A 33 17.15 27.55 -20.37
C LYS A 33 18.63 27.97 -20.44
N ASN A 34 19.33 27.99 -19.31
CA ASN A 34 20.76 28.31 -19.24
C ASN A 34 21.64 27.06 -19.23
N ASN A 35 21.04 25.85 -19.25
CA ASN A 35 21.76 24.59 -19.23
C ASN A 35 21.65 23.87 -20.58
N ASP A 36 22.70 23.97 -21.40
CA ASP A 36 22.79 23.27 -22.69
C ASP A 36 23.19 21.79 -22.55
N ILE A 37 23.44 21.30 -21.32
CA ILE A 37 23.89 19.93 -21.06
C ILE A 37 22.70 19.02 -20.82
N PHE A 38 22.53 18.03 -21.69
CA PHE A 38 21.53 16.98 -21.52
C PHE A 38 21.88 16.07 -20.31
N PRO A 39 20.95 15.86 -19.36
CA PRO A 39 21.23 15.20 -18.07
C PRO A 39 21.29 13.66 -18.17
N THR A 40 22.20 13.16 -19.01
CA THR A 40 22.38 11.71 -19.26
C THR A 40 22.72 10.94 -17.98
N SER A 41 23.52 11.53 -17.10
CA SER A 41 23.99 10.87 -15.87
C SER A 41 22.86 10.66 -14.87
N GLU A 42 21.97 11.64 -14.76
CA GLU A 42 20.80 11.67 -13.89
C GLU A 42 19.75 10.69 -14.41
N ILE A 43 19.54 10.64 -15.73
CA ILE A 43 18.68 9.64 -16.37
C ILE A 43 19.19 8.23 -16.09
N SER A 44 20.50 7.98 -16.21
CA SER A 44 21.09 6.68 -15.89
C SER A 44 20.86 6.30 -14.42
N ASN A 45 21.07 7.24 -13.50
CA ASN A 45 20.81 7.05 -12.08
C ASN A 45 19.32 6.80 -11.77
N PHE A 46 18.42 7.49 -12.47
CA PHE A 46 16.98 7.28 -12.38
C PHE A 46 16.59 5.86 -12.80
N ILE A 47 17.08 5.39 -13.96
CA ILE A 47 16.83 4.03 -14.44
C ILE A 47 17.34 2.99 -13.43
N LYS A 48 18.54 3.20 -12.87
CA LYS A 48 19.10 2.31 -11.85
C LYS A 48 18.22 2.23 -10.60
N ASN A 49 17.73 3.38 -10.12
CA ASN A 49 16.84 3.43 -8.96
C ASN A 49 15.48 2.77 -9.25
N CYS A 50 14.92 2.96 -10.45
CA CYS A 50 13.68 2.31 -10.87
C CYS A 50 13.83 0.79 -10.93
N ASN A 51 14.93 0.28 -11.50
CA ASN A 51 15.22 -1.16 -11.52
C ASN A 51 15.38 -1.74 -10.13
N GLN A 52 15.97 -0.98 -9.19
CA GLN A 52 16.02 -1.38 -7.80
C GLN A 52 14.64 -1.42 -7.15
N ALA A 53 13.78 -0.42 -7.41
CA ALA A 53 12.41 -0.39 -6.90
C ALA A 53 11.61 -1.60 -7.41
N ILE A 54 11.75 -1.95 -8.70
CA ILE A 54 11.10 -3.13 -9.29
C ILE A 54 11.54 -4.40 -8.54
N LYS A 55 12.85 -4.61 -8.38
CA LYS A 55 13.39 -5.77 -7.63
C LYS A 55 12.90 -5.84 -6.19
N GLU A 56 12.77 -4.71 -5.52
CA GLU A 56 12.24 -4.64 -4.15
C GLU A 56 10.73 -4.94 -4.11
N SER A 57 10.01 -4.72 -5.21
CA SER A 57 8.56 -4.94 -5.33
C SER A 57 8.15 -6.28 -5.97
N ASP A 58 9.07 -7.01 -6.61
CA ASP A 58 8.77 -8.25 -7.38
C ASP A 58 8.08 -9.36 -6.55
N ASN A 59 8.16 -9.30 -5.22
CA ASN A 59 7.53 -10.27 -4.33
C ASN A 59 6.25 -9.74 -3.65
N ILE A 60 5.79 -8.53 -3.98
CA ILE A 60 4.59 -7.94 -3.39
C ILE A 60 3.38 -8.34 -4.24
N GLN A 61 2.57 -9.25 -3.73
CA GLN A 61 1.27 -9.54 -4.32
C GLN A 61 0.27 -8.46 -3.90
N ILE A 62 -0.29 -7.77 -4.89
CA ILE A 62 -1.34 -6.79 -4.69
C ILE A 62 -2.68 -7.45 -5.06
N PRO A 63 -3.67 -7.49 -4.16
CA PRO A 63 -4.98 -8.04 -4.47
C PRO A 63 -5.64 -7.33 -5.66
N GLU A 64 -6.26 -8.08 -6.57
CA GLU A 64 -6.96 -7.51 -7.72
C GLU A 64 -8.11 -6.59 -7.30
N ASP A 65 -8.82 -6.94 -6.23
CA ASP A 65 -9.93 -6.16 -5.69
C ASP A 65 -9.45 -4.80 -5.13
N PHE A 66 -8.22 -4.74 -4.61
CA PHE A 66 -7.57 -3.49 -4.23
C PHE A 66 -7.30 -2.62 -5.45
N LEU A 67 -6.73 -3.19 -6.52
CA LEU A 67 -6.45 -2.45 -7.75
C LEU A 67 -7.74 -1.88 -8.37
N GLU A 68 -8.79 -2.68 -8.41
CA GLU A 68 -10.10 -2.25 -8.91
C GLU A 68 -10.70 -1.14 -8.03
N PHE A 69 -10.62 -1.28 -6.70
CA PHE A 69 -11.12 -0.26 -5.78
C PHE A 69 -10.39 1.07 -5.97
N VAL A 70 -9.06 1.07 -6.01
CA VAL A 70 -8.26 2.28 -6.18
C VAL A 70 -8.52 2.92 -7.54
N LYS A 71 -8.63 2.12 -8.61
CA LYS A 71 -8.96 2.62 -9.95
C LYS A 71 -10.32 3.33 -9.99
N ASN A 72 -11.33 2.77 -9.34
CA ASN A 72 -12.69 3.29 -9.39
C ASN A 72 -12.96 4.43 -8.39
N LYS A 73 -12.37 4.36 -7.19
CA LYS A 73 -12.65 5.30 -6.09
C LYS A 73 -11.56 6.34 -5.89
N LYS A 74 -10.37 6.16 -6.46
CA LYS A 74 -9.19 7.02 -6.28
C LYS A 74 -8.80 7.24 -4.81
N GLU A 75 -9.17 6.31 -3.92
CA GLU A 75 -8.93 6.39 -2.48
C GLU A 75 -8.29 5.10 -1.97
N VAL A 76 -7.02 5.16 -1.55
CA VAL A 76 -6.27 3.99 -1.08
C VAL A 76 -6.65 3.59 0.35
N LEU A 77 -6.73 4.57 1.27
CA LEU A 77 -6.95 4.29 2.69
C LEU A 77 -8.34 3.68 2.95
N ARG A 78 -9.34 4.11 2.20
CA ARG A 78 -10.72 3.65 2.37
C ARG A 78 -10.90 2.17 2.07
N TYR A 79 -10.08 1.58 1.19
CA TYR A 79 -10.10 0.14 0.95
C TYR A 79 -9.82 -0.63 2.24
N PHE A 80 -8.76 -0.24 2.97
CA PHE A 80 -8.36 -0.94 4.19
C PHE A 80 -9.39 -0.78 5.31
N THR A 81 -9.98 0.40 5.45
CA THR A 81 -11.09 0.63 6.40
C THR A 81 -12.26 -0.29 6.08
N LYS A 82 -12.67 -0.38 4.81
CA LYS A 82 -13.79 -1.22 4.39
C LYS A 82 -13.50 -2.71 4.62
N LYS A 83 -12.28 -3.18 4.35
CA LYS A 83 -11.90 -4.57 4.64
C LYS A 83 -11.93 -4.88 6.13
N ALA A 84 -11.47 -3.97 6.98
CA ALA A 84 -11.56 -4.12 8.42
C ALA A 84 -13.01 -4.21 8.91
N GLU A 85 -13.90 -3.38 8.36
CA GLU A 85 -15.35 -3.42 8.67
C GLU A 85 -15.99 -4.75 8.23
N GLU A 86 -15.69 -5.22 7.01
CA GLU A 86 -16.17 -6.50 6.48
C GLU A 86 -15.71 -7.68 7.35
N GLU A 87 -14.46 -7.66 7.81
CA GLU A 87 -13.91 -8.70 8.68
C GLU A 87 -14.53 -8.68 10.08
N GLN A 88 -14.76 -7.50 10.64
CA GLN A 88 -15.45 -7.34 11.93
C GLN A 88 -16.87 -7.90 11.86
N GLU A 89 -17.61 -7.60 10.79
CA GLU A 89 -18.98 -8.11 10.60
C GLU A 89 -18.99 -9.64 10.42
N LYS A 90 -18.06 -10.18 9.63
CA LYS A 90 -17.91 -11.63 9.47
C LYS A 90 -17.66 -12.32 10.81
N ASN A 91 -16.78 -11.76 11.64
CA ASN A 91 -16.49 -12.29 12.98
C ASN A 91 -17.72 -12.23 13.90
N ARG A 92 -18.50 -11.14 13.84
CA ARG A 92 -19.77 -11.00 14.56
C ARG A 92 -20.75 -12.12 14.20
N LEU A 93 -20.95 -12.37 12.91
CA LEU A 93 -21.84 -13.43 12.41
C LEU A 93 -21.36 -14.84 12.80
N ILE A 94 -20.06 -15.10 12.74
CA ILE A 94 -19.48 -16.39 13.17
C ILE A 94 -19.74 -16.62 14.66
N ASN A 95 -19.54 -15.60 15.50
CA ASN A 95 -19.77 -15.70 16.94
C ASN A 95 -21.25 -15.94 17.27
N GLN A 96 -22.17 -15.27 16.57
CA GLN A 96 -23.61 -15.53 16.70
C GLN A 96 -23.95 -16.99 16.36
N ARG A 97 -23.42 -17.52 15.24
CA ARG A 97 -23.63 -18.92 14.85
C ARG A 97 -23.08 -19.91 15.89
N LYS A 98 -21.89 -19.63 16.43
CA LYS A 98 -21.30 -20.45 17.51
C LYS A 98 -22.16 -20.44 18.77
N MET A 99 -22.76 -19.30 19.12
CA MET A 99 -23.69 -19.21 20.26
C MET A 99 -24.91 -20.09 20.04
N ILE A 100 -25.57 -19.99 18.87
CA ILE A 100 -26.74 -20.82 18.54
C ILE A 100 -26.40 -22.32 18.65
N ILE A 101 -25.25 -22.74 18.11
CA ILE A 101 -24.83 -24.16 18.19
C ILE A 101 -24.57 -24.56 19.65
N LYS A 102 -23.96 -23.68 20.46
CA LYS A 102 -23.71 -23.95 21.88
C LYS A 102 -25.02 -24.09 22.65
N ASP A 103 -25.98 -23.21 22.42
CA ASP A 103 -27.28 -23.24 23.09
C ASP A 103 -28.04 -24.51 22.71
N PHE A 104 -28.07 -24.86 21.42
CA PHE A 104 -28.65 -26.11 20.94
C PHE A 104 -28.01 -27.35 21.58
N LYS A 105 -26.68 -27.39 21.68
CA LYS A 105 -25.96 -28.49 22.34
C LYS A 105 -26.34 -28.61 23.83
N ASN A 106 -26.43 -27.48 24.53
CA ASN A 106 -26.82 -27.45 25.94
C ASN A 106 -28.25 -27.96 26.14
N ASP A 107 -29.18 -27.58 25.25
CA ASP A 107 -30.56 -28.01 25.37
C ASP A 107 -30.75 -29.50 25.09
N ILE A 108 -30.03 -30.06 24.11
CA ILE A 108 -29.98 -31.52 23.90
C ILE A 108 -29.44 -32.22 25.16
N SER A 109 -28.37 -31.71 25.77
CA SER A 109 -27.79 -32.33 26.96
C SER A 109 -28.68 -32.27 28.20
N LYS A 110 -29.68 -31.38 28.23
CA LYS A 110 -30.69 -31.33 29.29
C LYS A 110 -31.86 -32.28 29.03
N PHE A 111 -32.04 -32.71 27.78
CA PHE A 111 -33.13 -33.57 27.35
C PHE A 111 -32.80 -35.06 27.45
N LEU A 112 -31.51 -35.41 27.36
CA LEU A 112 -30.96 -36.75 27.59
C LEU A 112 -30.63 -36.99 29.06
#